data_AF-A0A4R3Q0S1-F1
#
_entry.id   AF-A0A4R3Q0S1-F1
#
_cell.length_a   1.000
_cell.length_b   1.000
_cell.length_c   1.000
_cell.angle_alpha   90.00
_cell.angle_beta   90.00
_cell.angle_gamma   90.00
#
_symmetry.space_group_name_H-M   'P 1'
#
loop_
_entity.id
_entity.type
_entity.pdbx_description
1 polymer ?
#
loop_
_entity_poly.entity_id
_entity_poly.type
_entity_poly.pdbx_seq_one_letter_code
_entity_poly.pdbx_strand_id
1 'polypeptide(L)' 'METVEISSRSDFGLWAIERAREIVTSEGTAFAMAARDMDDEALANAAAALGKAISDAMVEVFDGLIDES' A
#
# COMPACT_ATOMS: atom_id res chain seq x y z
N MET A 1 10.83 5.40 6.35
CA MET A 1 11.16 4.18 5.60
C MET A 1 12.67 4.06 5.61
N GLU A 2 13.20 2.98 6.13
CA GLU A 2 14.60 2.63 5.90
C GLU A 2 14.74 2.28 4.41
N THR A 3 15.79 2.76 3.75
CA THR A 3 16.00 2.48 2.33
C THR A 3 16.29 0.99 2.16
N VAL A 4 15.38 0.26 1.51
CA VAL A 4 15.57 -1.17 1.23
C VAL A 4 16.33 -1.29 -0.08
N GLU A 5 17.52 -1.89 -0.03
CA GLU A 5 18.28 -2.24 -1.22
C GLU A 5 17.63 -3.46 -1.88
N ILE A 6 17.10 -3.29 -3.09
CA ILE A 6 16.55 -4.36 -3.89
C ILE A 6 17.66 -4.86 -4.81
N SER A 7 18.13 -6.09 -4.59
CA SER A 7 19.27 -6.66 -5.33
C SER A 7 18.89 -7.81 -6.26
N SER A 8 17.62 -8.23 -6.18
CA SER A 8 17.08 -9.32 -6.97
C SER A 8 15.55 -9.27 -7.07
N ARG A 9 14.99 -9.97 -8.06
CA ARG A 9 13.53 -10.17 -8.18
C ARG A 9 12.91 -10.82 -6.95
N SER A 10 13.66 -11.63 -6.20
CA SER A 10 13.18 -12.26 -4.96
C SER A 10 13.06 -11.22 -3.84
N ASP A 11 14.04 -10.32 -3.73
CA ASP A 11 14.05 -9.23 -2.74
C ASP A 11 12.92 -8.24 -3.03
N PHE A 12 12.73 -7.92 -4.31
CA PHE A 12 11.60 -7.10 -4.77
C PHE A 12 10.25 -7.72 -4.38
N GLY A 13 10.09 -9.03 -4.55
CA GLY A 13 8.87 -9.74 -4.15
C GLY A 13 8.59 -9.67 -2.66
N LEU A 14 9.63 -9.78 -1.82
CA LEU A 14 9.50 -9.63 -0.37
C LEU A 14 9.13 -8.20 0.03
N TRP A 15 9.84 -7.22 -0.53
CA TRP A 15 9.56 -5.81 -0.31
C TRP A 15 8.12 -5.44 -0.69
N ALA A 16 7.64 -5.90 -1.86
CA ALA A 16 6.27 -5.65 -2.31
C ALA A 16 5.22 -6.25 -1.36
N ILE A 17 5.50 -7.44 -0.78
CA ILE A 17 4.63 -8.06 0.21
C ILE A 17 4.60 -7.25 1.52
N GLU A 18 5.74 -6.79 2.00
CA GLU A 18 5.84 -5.95 3.19
C GLU A 18 5.10 -4.62 2.99
N ARG A 19 5.33 -3.97 1.84
CA ARG A 19 4.63 -2.74 1.44
C ARG A 19 3.12 -2.92 1.39
N ALA A 20 2.64 -4.02 0.80
CA ALA A 20 1.21 -4.33 0.76
C ALA A 20 0.62 -4.55 2.17
N ARG A 21 1.36 -5.22 3.07
CA ARG A 21 0.94 -5.43 4.47
C ARG A 21 0.83 -4.11 5.23
N GLU A 22 1.77 -3.19 5.05
CA GLU A 22 1.72 -1.87 5.66
C GLU A 22 0.48 -1.10 5.23
N ILE A 23 0.18 -1.06 3.92
CA ILE A 23 -0.98 -0.36 3.37
C ILE A 23 -2.28 -0.93 3.92
N VAL A 24 -2.44 -2.26 3.92
CA VAL A 24 -3.62 -2.92 4.46
C VAL A 24 -3.77 -2.66 5.96
N THR A 25 -2.67 -2.63 6.71
CA THR A 25 -2.70 -2.37 8.17
C THR A 25 -3.08 -0.92 8.47
N SER A 26 -2.48 0.04 7.75
CA SER A 26 -2.72 1.49 7.87
C SER A 26 -4.15 1.86 7.48
N GLU A 27 -4.52 1.53 6.24
CA GLU A 27 -5.74 2.05 5.62
C GLU A 27 -6.93 1.08 5.77
N GLY A 28 -6.66 -0.23 5.79
CA GLY A 28 -7.70 -1.26 5.89
C GLY A 28 -8.40 -1.27 7.26
N THR A 29 -7.68 -0.90 8.33
CA THR A 29 -8.28 -0.77 9.67
C THR A 29 -9.31 0.36 9.72
N ALA A 30 -8.97 1.53 9.17
CA ALA A 30 -9.89 2.67 9.10
C ALA A 30 -11.14 2.33 8.27
N PHE A 31 -10.95 1.69 7.13
CA PHE A 31 -12.05 1.22 6.29
C PHE A 31 -12.96 0.21 7.01
N ALA A 32 -12.38 -0.77 7.71
CA ALA A 32 -13.14 -1.77 8.46
C ALA A 32 -13.92 -1.16 9.65
N MET A 33 -13.35 -0.16 10.34
CA MET A 33 -14.06 0.56 11.40
C MET A 33 -15.23 1.37 10.85
N ALA A 34 -15.03 2.13 9.78
CA ALA A 34 -16.10 2.89 9.15
C ALA A 34 -17.25 1.99 8.65
N ALA A 35 -16.91 0.83 8.06
CA ALA A 35 -17.90 -0.14 7.62
C ALA A 35 -18.71 -0.73 8.79
N ARG A 36 -18.04 -1.02 9.91
CA ARG A 36 -18.69 -1.52 11.13
C ARG A 36 -19.65 -0.50 11.72
N ASP A 37 -19.26 0.77 11.74
CA ASP A 37 -20.03 1.85 12.35
C ASP A 37 -21.15 2.37 11.43
N MET A 38 -21.25 1.85 10.20
CA MET A 38 -22.21 2.28 9.17
C MET A 38 -22.10 3.78 8.85
N ASP A 39 -20.89 4.32 8.92
CA ASP A 39 -20.59 5.71 8.55
C ASP A 39 -20.20 5.77 7.08
N ASP A 40 -21.18 6.08 6.23
CA ASP A 40 -21.00 6.10 4.77
C ASP A 40 -19.97 7.14 4.30
N GLU A 41 -19.85 8.27 5.00
CA GLU A 41 -18.89 9.33 4.66
C GLU A 41 -17.47 8.88 5.02
N ALA A 42 -17.28 8.36 6.25
CA ALA A 42 -16.00 7.81 6.66
C ALA A 42 -15.60 6.60 5.81
N LEU A 43 -16.56 5.77 5.41
CA LEU A 43 -16.33 4.60 4.57
C LEU A 43 -15.84 4.99 3.19
N ALA A 44 -16.47 5.99 2.56
CA ALA A 44 -16.05 6.52 1.26
C ALA A 44 -14.65 7.14 1.32
N ASN A 45 -14.36 7.93 2.37
CA ASN A 45 -13.05 8.56 2.56
C ASN A 45 -11.95 7.52 2.79
N ALA A 46 -12.20 6.52 3.64
CA ALA A 46 -11.25 5.44 3.90
C ALA A 46 -11.02 4.56 2.66
N ALA A 47 -12.06 4.30 1.85
CA ALA A 47 -11.93 3.58 0.59
C ALA A 47 -11.04 4.33 -0.41
N ALA A 48 -11.23 5.65 -0.54
CA ALA A 48 -10.42 6.49 -1.41
C ALA A 48 -8.96 6.53 -0.96
N ALA A 49 -8.71 6.65 0.35
CA ALA A 49 -7.37 6.62 0.94
C ALA A 49 -6.66 5.28 0.67
N LEU A 50 -7.34 4.15 0.93
CA LEU A 50 -6.82 2.81 0.63
C LEU A 50 -6.50 2.63 -0.86
N GLY A 51 -7.42 3.01 -1.74
CA GLY A 51 -7.21 2.90 -3.19
C GLY A 51 -6.04 3.75 -3.69
N LYS A 52 -5.88 4.95 -3.14
CA LYS A 52 -4.73 5.82 -3.43
C LYS A 52 -3.43 5.19 -2.93
N ALA A 53 -3.38 4.70 -1.70
CA ALA A 53 -2.18 4.07 -1.14
C ALA A 53 -1.74 2.85 -1.95
N ILE A 54 -2.68 2.02 -2.40
CA ILE A 54 -2.39 0.90 -3.31
C ILE A 54 -1.82 1.40 -4.64
N SER A 55 -2.43 2.43 -5.24
CA SER A 55 -1.98 2.98 -6.52
C SER A 55 -0.58 3.59 -6.41
N ASP A 56 -0.31 4.35 -5.35
CA ASP A 56 0.99 4.97 -5.08
C ASP A 56 2.07 3.88 -4.91
N ALA A 57 1.77 2.79 -4.21
CA ALA A 57 2.70 1.67 -4.07
C ALA A 57 2.95 0.90 -5.38
N MET A 58 1.96 0.80 -6.26
CA MET A 58 2.16 0.22 -7.59
C MET A 58 3.09 1.07 -8.46
N VAL A 59 3.03 2.40 -8.32
CA VAL A 59 3.96 3.32 -8.99
C VAL A 59 5.36 3.19 -8.38
N GLU A 60 5.48 3.15 -7.05
CA GLU A 60 6.74 2.93 -6.34
C GLU A 60 7.43 1.62 -6.77
N VAL A 61 6.65 0.54 -6.89
CA VAL A 61 7.04 -0.75 -7.48
C VAL A 61 7.61 -0.56 -8.89
N PHE A 62 6.90 0.16 -9.74
CA PHE A 62 7.25 0.34 -11.15
C PHE A 62 8.53 1.17 -11.31
N ASP A 63 8.66 2.27 -10.56
CA ASP A 63 9.82 3.15 -10.59
C ASP A 63 11.07 2.38 -10.12
N GLY A 64 10.96 1.59 -9.04
CA GLY A 64 12.05 0.74 -8.57
C GLY A 64 12.50 -0.33 -9.58
N LEU A 65 11.63 -0.77 -10.49
CA LEU A 65 11.99 -1.69 -11.57
C LEU A 65 12.70 -0.99 -12.75
N ILE A 66 12.50 0.32 -12.93
CA ILE A 66 13.09 1.09 -14.03
C ILE A 66 14.44 1.69 -13.63
N ASP A 67 14.60 2.10 -12.38
CA ASP A 67 15.86 2.71 -11.88
C ASP A 67 17.03 1.72 -11.77
N GLU A 68 16.81 0.41 -11.97
CA GLU A 68 17.86 -0.61 -12.14
C GLU A 68 18.44 -0.68 -13.58
N SER A 69 18.02 0.21 -14.50
CA SER A 69 18.44 0.23 -15.92
C SER A 69 19.73 1.02 -16.19
#